data_AF-A0AAN6HAX8-F1
#
_entry.id   AF-A0AAN6HAX8-F1
#
_cell.length_a   1.000
_cell.length_b   1.000
_cell.length_c   1.000
_cell.angle_alpha   90.00
_cell.angle_beta   90.00
_cell.angle_gamma   90.00
#
_symmetry.space_group_name_H-M   'P 1'
#
loop_
_entity.id
_entity.type
_entity.pdbx_description
1 polymer ?
#
loop_
_entity_poly.entity_id
_entity_poly.type
_entity_poly.pdbx_seq_one_letter_code
_entity_poly.pdbx_strand_id
1 'polypeptide(L)'
;MSLNGLDTPDVREAYQRTIAEAGGWFLLRYTSRDSVQLLDQGKGGVHEARTAIAKYEEASPLYGLLIYRRRKVLIKFIPEGTS
;
A
#
# COMPACT_ATOMS: atom_id res chain seq x y z
N MET A 1 1.67 4.81 -20.43
CA MET A 1 0.37 4.53 -19.79
C MET A 1 0.38 5.17 -18.41
N SER A 2 -0.64 5.96 -18.07
CA SER A 2 -0.83 6.49 -16.72
C SER A 2 -1.44 5.41 -15.82
N LEU A 3 -1.07 5.39 -14.55
CA LEU A 3 -1.72 4.55 -13.55
C LEU A 3 -2.88 5.34 -12.93
N ASN A 4 -4.10 4.88 -13.15
CA ASN A 4 -5.32 5.50 -12.64
C ASN A 4 -5.50 5.17 -11.14
N GLY A 5 -6.16 6.07 -10.41
CA GLY A 5 -6.54 5.84 -9.02
C GLY A 5 -5.59 6.41 -7.97
N LEU A 6 -4.37 6.81 -8.36
CA LEU A 6 -3.37 7.41 -7.44
C LEU A 6 -3.80 8.77 -6.85
N ASP A 7 -4.68 9.47 -7.56
CA ASP A 7 -5.18 10.80 -7.22
C ASP A 7 -6.59 10.78 -6.60
N THR A 8 -7.16 9.59 -6.38
CA THR A 8 -8.46 9.44 -5.72
C THR A 8 -8.42 9.99 -4.29
N PRO A 9 -9.55 10.53 -3.77
CA PRO A 9 -9.62 11.04 -2.42
C PRO A 9 -9.10 10.05 -1.37
N ASP A 10 -9.51 8.78 -1.46
CA ASP A 10 -9.12 7.73 -0.51
C ASP A 10 -7.60 7.51 -0.46
N VAL A 11 -6.94 7.46 -1.62
CA VAL A 11 -5.48 7.28 -1.70
C VAL A 11 -4.74 8.52 -1.20
N ARG A 12 -5.24 9.72 -1.52
CA ARG A 12 -4.66 10.98 -1.02
C ARG A 12 -4.80 11.09 0.49
N GLU A 13 -5.95 10.75 1.05
CA GLU A 13 -6.19 10.74 2.48
C GLU A 13 -5.31 9.71 3.20
N ALA A 14 -5.22 8.49 2.67
CA ALA A 14 -4.33 7.45 3.23
C ALA A 14 -2.87 7.89 3.23
N TYR A 15 -2.40 8.56 2.16
CA TYR A 15 -1.06 9.14 2.13
C TYR A 15 -0.86 10.21 3.20
N GLN A 16 -1.78 11.16 3.33
CA GLN A 16 -1.68 12.24 4.33
C GLN A 16 -1.69 11.69 5.76
N ARG A 17 -2.58 10.74 6.08
CA ARG A 17 -2.61 10.07 7.38
C ARG A 17 -1.30 9.32 7.64
N THR A 18 -0.83 8.55 6.67
CA THR A 18 0.39 7.75 6.78
C THR A 18 1.61 8.61 7.12
N ILE A 19 1.81 9.75 6.44
CA ILE A 19 2.98 10.60 6.70
C ILE A 19 2.90 11.40 8.01
N ALA A 20 1.70 11.55 8.58
CA ALA A 20 1.48 12.24 9.84
C ALA A 20 1.68 11.33 11.06
N GLU A 21 1.57 10.02 10.90
CA GLU A 21 1.59 9.05 11.99
C GLU A 21 2.92 8.30 12.09
N ALA A 22 3.48 8.21 13.31
CA ALA A 22 4.63 7.35 13.58
C ALA A 22 4.22 5.88 13.41
N GLY A 23 4.84 5.19 12.44
CA GLY A 23 4.43 3.83 12.09
C GLY A 23 3.24 3.75 11.13
N GLY A 24 2.81 4.88 10.58
CA GLY A 24 1.78 4.91 9.53
C GLY A 24 2.18 4.07 8.33
N TRP A 25 1.23 3.37 7.73
CA TRP A 25 1.40 2.64 6.48
C TRP A 25 0.09 2.53 5.70
N PHE A 26 0.21 2.35 4.39
CA PHE A 26 -0.89 1.95 3.53
C PHE A 26 -0.42 1.04 2.40
N LEU A 27 -1.34 0.25 1.86
CA LEU A 27 -1.16 -0.64 0.72
C LEU A 27 -2.16 -0.30 -0.38
N LEU A 28 -1.71 -0.40 -1.62
CA LEU A 28 -2.48 -0.30 -2.84
C LEU A 28 -2.50 -1.65 -3.53
N ARG A 29 -3.65 -2.02 -4.06
CA ARG A 29 -3.82 -3.16 -4.96
C ARG A 29 -4.24 -2.70 -6.35
N TYR A 30 -3.91 -3.49 -7.36
CA TYR A 30 -4.49 -3.31 -8.69
C TYR A 30 -5.94 -3.78 -8.70
N THR A 31 -6.80 -3.01 -9.37
CA THR A 31 -8.19 -3.38 -9.68
C THR A 31 -8.37 -3.73 -11.15
N SER A 32 -7.47 -3.23 -12.00
CA SER A 32 -7.32 -3.56 -13.41
C SER A 32 -5.84 -3.48 -13.79
N ARG A 33 -5.50 -3.69 -15.06
CA ARG A 33 -4.13 -3.53 -15.57
C ARG A 33 -3.54 -2.13 -15.32
N ASP A 34 -4.38 -1.11 -15.28
CA ASP A 34 -3.97 0.30 -15.28
C ASP A 34 -4.59 1.10 -14.13
N SER A 35 -5.25 0.45 -13.17
CA SER A 35 -5.93 1.12 -12.06
C SER A 35 -5.56 0.49 -10.73
N VAL A 36 -5.35 1.34 -9.73
CA VAL A 36 -5.10 0.94 -8.34
C VAL A 36 -6.11 1.59 -7.40
N GLN A 37 -6.28 0.98 -6.23
CA GLN A 37 -7.03 1.57 -5.14
C GLN A 37 -6.40 1.21 -3.80
N LEU A 38 -6.83 1.89 -2.74
CA LEU A 38 -6.47 1.55 -1.37
C LEU A 38 -6.94 0.13 -1.04
N LEU A 39 -6.01 -0.73 -0.62
CA LEU A 39 -6.30 -2.05 -0.08
C LEU A 39 -6.53 -1.97 1.43
N ASP A 40 -5.55 -1.43 2.15
CA ASP A 40 -5.55 -1.38 3.61
C ASP A 40 -4.59 -0.28 4.12
N GLN A 41 -4.75 0.13 5.37
CA GLN A 41 -3.90 1.11 6.05
C GLN A 41 -3.87 0.90 7.56
N GLY A 42 -2.84 1.41 8.22
CA GLY A 42 -2.73 1.32 9.67
C GLY A 42 -1.59 2.14 10.24
N LYS A 43 -1.32 1.93 11.53
CA LYS A 43 -0.33 2.69 12.32
C LYS A 43 0.56 1.85 13.22
N GLY A 44 0.39 0.53 13.19
CA GLY A 44 1.21 -0.46 13.87
C GLY A 44 2.54 -0.77 13.15
N GLY A 45 2.90 0.00 12.13
CA GLY A 45 4.17 -0.09 11.43
C GLY A 45 4.37 -1.42 10.71
N VAL A 46 5.64 -1.88 10.71
CA VAL A 46 6.10 -3.04 9.92
C VAL A 46 5.30 -4.31 10.24
N HIS A 47 4.99 -4.55 11.52
CA HIS A 47 4.35 -5.81 11.92
C HIS A 47 2.92 -5.91 11.36
N GLU A 48 2.15 -4.83 11.48
CA GLU A 48 0.80 -4.75 10.95
C GLU A 48 0.80 -4.81 9.41
N ALA A 49 1.65 -4.02 8.75
CA ALA A 49 1.79 -4.04 7.30
C ALA A 49 2.15 -5.43 6.75
N ARG A 50 3.09 -6.14 7.40
CA ARG A 50 3.45 -7.52 7.01
C ARG A 50 2.29 -8.50 7.21
N THR A 51 1.50 -8.30 8.27
CA THR A 51 0.33 -9.14 8.55
C THR A 51 -0.75 -8.93 7.49
N ALA A 52 -0.98 -7.69 7.06
CA ALA A 52 -1.90 -7.38 5.96
C ALA A 52 -1.43 -8.02 4.64
N ILE A 53 -0.14 -7.92 4.30
CA ILE A 53 0.44 -8.56 3.11
C ILE A 53 0.30 -10.09 3.18
N ALA A 54 0.56 -10.70 4.34
CA ALA A 54 0.47 -12.17 4.49
C ALA A 54 -0.95 -12.72 4.33
N LYS A 55 -1.98 -11.88 4.52
CA LYS A 55 -3.39 -12.24 4.32
C LYS A 55 -3.86 -11.99 2.88
N TYR A 56 -3.01 -11.44 2.02
CA TYR A 56 -3.37 -11.14 0.63
C TYR A 56 -3.16 -12.39 -0.25
N GLU A 57 -4.25 -12.89 -0.83
CA GLU A 57 -4.28 -14.17 -1.55
C GLU A 57 -4.27 -14.03 -3.08
N GLU A 58 -4.45 -12.81 -3.61
CA GLU A 58 -4.48 -12.61 -5.06
C GLU A 58 -3.04 -12.64 -5.63
N ALA A 59 -2.87 -13.23 -6.82
CA ALA A 59 -1.59 -13.27 -7.55
C ALA A 59 -1.26 -11.93 -8.25
N SER A 60 -1.48 -10.82 -7.55
CA SER A 60 -1.34 -9.45 -8.08
C SER A 60 -0.38 -8.62 -7.23
N PRO A 61 0.44 -7.73 -7.82
CA PRO A 61 1.35 -6.88 -7.06
C PRO A 61 0.65 -5.99 -6.04
N LEU A 62 1.28 -5.83 -4.87
CA LEU A 62 0.98 -4.75 -3.93
C LEU A 62 2.10 -3.72 -3.91
N TYR A 63 1.69 -2.45 -3.80
CA TYR A 63 2.58 -1.32 -3.60
C TYR A 63 2.12 -0.53 -2.38
N GLY A 64 3.00 0.20 -1.72
CA GLY A 64 2.58 0.97 -0.56
C GLY A 64 3.67 1.87 0.00
N LEU A 65 3.33 2.53 1.10
CA LEU A 65 4.25 3.37 1.86
C LEU A 65 4.20 2.95 3.33
N LEU A 66 5.36 2.98 3.98
CA LEU A 66 5.50 2.81 5.42
C LEU A 66 6.41 3.91 5.97
N ILE A 67 6.01 4.49 7.10
CA ILE A 67 6.89 5.34 7.91
C ILE A 67 7.67 4.46 8.89
N TYR A 68 8.90 4.12 8.51
CA TYR A 68 9.82 3.41 9.39
C TYR A 68 10.72 4.41 10.11
N ARG A 69 10.42 4.64 11.39
CA ARG A 69 11.03 5.70 12.21
C ARG A 69 10.77 7.08 11.58
N ARG A 70 11.76 7.67 10.93
CA ARG A 70 11.67 8.99 10.25
C ARG A 70 11.85 8.87 8.73
N ARG A 71 11.78 7.66 8.18
CA ARG A 71 12.03 7.38 6.76
C ARG A 71 10.75 6.90 6.10
N LYS A 72 10.49 7.46 4.91
CA LYS A 72 9.47 6.98 3.98
C LYS A 72 10.05 5.77 3.24
N VAL A 73 9.42 4.61 3.40
CA VAL A 73 9.84 3.35 2.77
C VAL A 73 8.75 2.91 1.80
N LEU A 74 9.12 2.69 0.54
CA LEU A 74 8.23 2.09 -0.44
C LEU A 74 8.13 0.59 -0.18
N ILE A 75 6.90 0.09 -0.11
CA ILE A 75 6.60 -1.33 -0.09
C ILE A 75 6.37 -1.78 -1.54
N LYS A 76 7.03 -2.87 -1.92
CA LYS A 76 6.76 -3.63 -3.14
C LYS A 76 6.65 -5.10 -2.74
N PHE A 77 5.51 -5.72 -3.01
CA PHE A 77 5.29 -7.14 -2.83
C PHE A 77 4.79 -7.73 -4.14
N ILE A 78 5.48 -8.77 -4.62
CA ILE A 78 5.12 -9.50 -5.84
C ILE A 78 4.83 -10.94 -5.40
N PRO A 79 3.55 -11.35 -5.35
CA PRO A 79 3.19 -12.73 -5.09
C PRO A 79 3.81 -13.69 -6.12
N GLU A 80 3.98 -14.94 -5.74
CA GLU A 80 4.26 -15.99 -6.70
C GLU A 80 3.10 -16.13 -7.70
N GLY A 81 3.42 -16.43 -8.97
CA GLY A 81 2.41 -16.58 -10.02
C GLY A 81 1.90 -15.27 -10.64
N THR A 82 2.42 -14.10 -10.23
CA THR A 82 2.15 -12.85 -10.94
C THR A 82 2.73 -12.87 -12.36
N SER A 83 1.85 -12.69 -13.36
CA SER A 83 2.17 -12.63 -14.79
C SER A 83 1.96 -11.26 -15.40
#